data_AF-A0A7C1MLH4-F1
#
_entry.id   AF-A0A7C1MLH4-F1
#
_cell.length_a   1.000
_cell.length_b   1.000
_cell.length_c   1.000
_cell.angle_alpha   90.00
_cell.angle_beta   90.00
_cell.angle_gamma   90.00
#
_symmetry.space_group_name_H-M   'P 1'
#
loop_
_entity.id
_entity.type
_entity.pdbx_description
1 polymer ?
#
loop_
_entity_poly.entity_id
_entity_poly.type
_entity_poly.pdbx_seq_one_letter_code
_entity_poly.pdbx_strand_id
1 'polypeptide(L)'
;MADFGASGQSWKGTGPNEALTRGGCLGCHGSGSVDSNGLDPFTGAPQVYHDGSGGAPDLAGGNFAYILGTRIGGSGASDAKGHNVIELGNSDDVLDRPPGERHNVGTWTASFTCAGTKGCHGTRIGTNGTGISNISGAHHQDVSEKINTADEVYNSYRFLDGVKGLENTGTKKWQNFDADNHNEYYGATTPQPNACSSCHTGPLQEVGSGNGTISGFCGTCHGYFH
;
A
#
# COMPACT_ATOMS: atom_id res chain seq x y z
N MET A 1 -1.44 20.32 1.66
CA MET A 1 -0.54 19.33 2.31
C MET A 1 -1.29 18.76 3.49
N ALA A 2 -1.16 17.47 3.81
CA ALA A 2 -2.00 16.83 4.83
C ALA A 2 -1.91 17.58 6.17
N ASP A 3 -3.07 17.99 6.70
CA ASP A 3 -3.08 19.04 7.70
C ASP A 3 -2.63 18.59 9.09
N PHE A 4 -2.57 17.29 9.46
CA PHE A 4 -1.86 16.84 10.68
C PHE A 4 -1.34 15.38 10.68
N GLY A 5 -0.01 15.23 10.78
CA GLY A 5 0.69 14.07 11.36
C GLY A 5 1.28 14.39 12.75
N ALA A 6 2.06 13.48 13.32
CA ALA A 6 2.31 13.39 14.77
C ALA A 6 2.98 14.61 15.45
N SER A 7 2.17 15.61 15.84
CA SER A 7 2.36 16.50 17.00
C SER A 7 1.06 17.24 17.38
N GLY A 8 -0.13 16.68 17.11
CA GLY A 8 -1.35 17.38 17.56
C GLY A 8 -2.76 16.98 17.08
N GLN A 9 -2.93 15.90 16.29
CA GLN A 9 -4.22 15.28 15.87
C GLN A 9 -4.95 16.04 14.72
N SER A 10 -5.71 15.44 13.77
CA SER A 10 -6.05 14.03 13.44
C SER A 10 -6.27 13.86 11.92
N TRP A 11 -6.37 12.61 11.46
CA TRP A 11 -6.95 12.26 10.14
C TRP A 11 -7.83 10.98 10.14
N LYS A 12 -8.71 10.71 11.09
CA LYS A 12 -9.67 11.62 11.72
C LYS A 12 -10.11 11.06 13.06
N GLY A 13 -10.43 11.97 13.97
CA GLY A 13 -11.24 11.68 15.16
C GLY A 13 -10.55 12.12 16.44
N THR A 14 -11.33 12.64 17.37
CA THR A 14 -10.93 12.93 18.75
C THR A 14 -11.11 11.70 19.67
N GLY A 15 -11.25 10.52 19.07
CA GLY A 15 -11.51 9.25 19.74
C GLY A 15 -10.37 8.24 19.55
N PRO A 16 -10.48 7.06 20.16
CA PRO A 16 -9.50 5.99 19.96
C PRO A 16 -9.45 5.56 18.49
N ASN A 17 -8.24 5.45 17.93
CA ASN A 17 -8.07 4.89 16.60
C ASN A 17 -8.35 3.38 16.58
N GLU A 18 -8.70 2.86 15.41
CA GLU A 18 -8.84 1.42 15.17
C GLU A 18 -7.57 0.67 15.60
N ALA A 19 -7.75 -0.55 16.13
CA ALA A 19 -6.64 -1.40 16.58
C ALA A 19 -5.67 -0.73 17.58
N LEU A 20 -6.12 0.27 18.35
CA LEU A 20 -5.32 1.03 19.33
C LEU A 20 -4.08 1.69 18.72
N THR A 21 -4.12 2.03 17.43
CA THR A 21 -3.00 2.69 16.76
C THR A 21 -2.86 4.15 17.21
N ARG A 22 -1.66 4.71 16.98
CA ARG A 22 -1.40 6.14 17.21
C ARG A 22 -2.05 7.05 16.14
N GLY A 23 -2.46 6.48 15.01
CA GLY A 23 -3.13 7.18 13.92
C GLY A 23 -3.65 6.23 12.83
N GLY A 24 -4.38 6.79 11.87
CA GLY A 24 -4.78 6.08 10.65
C GLY A 24 -3.62 5.90 9.66
N CYS A 25 -3.87 5.31 8.49
CA CYS A 25 -2.83 5.06 7.48
C CYS A 25 -2.02 6.31 7.13
N LEU A 26 -2.64 7.44 6.74
CA LEU A 26 -1.85 8.67 6.53
C LEU A 26 -1.44 9.37 7.82
N GLY A 27 -2.04 9.06 8.97
CA GLY A 27 -1.54 9.55 10.25
C GLY A 27 -0.11 9.08 10.52
N CYS A 28 0.23 7.87 10.08
CA CYS A 28 1.59 7.34 10.11
C CYS A 28 2.40 7.69 8.85
N HIS A 29 1.75 7.72 7.67
CA HIS A 29 2.45 7.75 6.37
C HIS A 29 2.34 9.06 5.56
N GLY A 30 1.67 10.10 6.05
CA GLY A 30 1.43 11.34 5.29
C GLY A 30 1.39 12.58 6.16
N SER A 31 2.40 12.79 7.00
CA SER A 31 2.45 13.86 8.00
C SER A 31 2.81 15.24 7.45
N GLY A 32 3.04 15.37 6.14
CA GLY A 32 3.36 16.65 5.49
C GLY A 32 4.74 17.22 5.85
N SER A 33 5.47 16.56 6.76
CA SER A 33 6.84 16.87 7.17
C SER A 33 7.66 15.61 7.01
N VAL A 34 8.79 15.67 6.31
CA VAL A 34 9.68 14.51 6.15
C VAL A 34 11.06 14.84 6.69
N ASP A 35 11.75 13.84 7.24
CA ASP A 35 13.18 13.96 7.51
C ASP A 35 14.01 13.83 6.22
N SER A 36 15.33 14.02 6.31
CA SER A 36 16.23 13.90 5.14
C SER A 36 16.26 12.49 4.51
N ASN A 37 15.64 11.49 5.14
CA ASN A 37 15.55 10.12 4.65
C ASN A 37 14.17 9.78 4.07
N GLY A 38 13.20 10.71 4.09
CA GLY A 38 11.82 10.48 3.66
C GLY A 38 10.96 9.77 4.71
N LEU A 39 11.35 9.81 5.99
CA LEU A 39 10.62 9.19 7.10
C LEU A 39 9.85 10.21 7.92
N ASP A 40 8.77 9.75 8.56
CA ASP A 40 8.09 10.51 9.59
C ASP A 40 9.05 10.71 10.78
N PRO A 41 9.35 11.95 11.18
CA PRO A 41 10.32 12.19 12.25
C PRO A 41 9.84 11.74 13.63
N PHE A 42 8.55 11.41 13.80
CA PHE A 42 7.98 11.04 15.10
C PHE A 42 7.65 9.55 15.21
N THR A 43 7.10 8.96 14.14
CA THR A 43 6.72 7.54 14.10
C THR A 43 7.80 6.67 13.46
N GLY A 44 8.72 7.26 12.68
CA GLY A 44 9.71 6.52 11.89
C GLY A 44 9.12 5.75 10.71
N ALA A 45 7.82 5.93 10.43
CA ALA A 45 7.16 5.28 9.32
C ALA A 45 7.56 5.93 7.97
N PRO A 46 7.64 5.15 6.88
CA PRO A 46 7.85 5.68 5.54
C PRO A 46 6.80 6.72 5.16
N GLN A 47 7.22 7.90 4.72
CA GLN A 47 6.28 8.87 4.15
C GLN A 47 5.95 8.46 2.72
N VAL A 48 4.67 8.25 2.45
CA VAL A 48 4.14 8.02 1.10
C VAL A 48 3.27 9.18 0.62
N TYR A 49 3.25 10.31 1.34
CA TYR A 49 2.66 11.55 0.86
C TYR A 49 3.51 12.77 1.22
N HIS A 50 4.24 13.30 0.25
CA HIS A 50 5.03 14.52 0.36
C HIS A 50 5.26 15.18 -1.01
N ASP A 51 5.32 16.50 -1.08
CA ASP A 51 5.51 17.22 -2.35
C ASP A 51 6.95 17.16 -2.90
N GLY A 52 7.91 16.64 -2.11
CA GLY A 52 9.33 16.60 -2.48
C GLY A 52 10.12 17.84 -2.05
N SER A 53 9.47 18.80 -1.41
CA SER A 53 10.15 19.95 -0.79
C SER A 53 11.20 19.48 0.23
N GLY A 54 12.24 20.30 0.43
CA GLY A 54 13.34 19.96 1.34
C GLY A 54 14.28 18.86 0.87
N GLY A 55 14.16 18.36 -0.37
CA GLY A 55 15.03 17.31 -0.91
C GLY A 55 14.66 15.89 -0.49
N ALA A 56 13.44 15.73 0.04
CA ALA A 56 12.84 14.46 0.40
C ALA A 56 12.92 13.40 -0.72
N PRO A 57 13.64 12.28 -0.53
CA PRO A 57 13.63 11.20 -1.51
C PRO A 57 12.26 10.50 -1.49
N ASP A 58 11.82 9.97 -2.64
CA ASP A 58 10.74 9.00 -2.63
C ASP A 58 11.26 7.65 -2.14
N LEU A 59 10.48 7.00 -1.29
CA LEU A 59 10.79 5.68 -0.75
C LEU A 59 10.23 4.58 -1.66
N ALA A 60 10.60 3.33 -1.38
CA ALA A 60 10.16 2.17 -2.15
C ALA A 60 8.63 1.97 -2.14
N GLY A 61 7.92 2.59 -1.18
CA GLY A 61 6.45 2.62 -1.13
C GLY A 61 5.79 3.61 -2.09
N GLY A 62 6.57 4.40 -2.84
CA GLY A 62 6.05 5.42 -3.74
C GLY A 62 5.58 6.68 -3.02
N ASN A 63 4.85 7.55 -3.73
CA ASN A 63 4.39 8.83 -3.22
C ASN A 63 3.08 9.30 -3.88
N PHE A 64 2.04 9.53 -3.08
CA PHE A 64 0.72 9.99 -3.53
C PHE A 64 0.74 11.40 -4.15
N ALA A 65 1.80 12.20 -3.95
CA ALA A 65 1.93 13.49 -4.63
C ALA A 65 1.95 13.37 -6.17
N TYR A 66 2.30 12.19 -6.72
CA TYR A 66 2.24 11.93 -8.16
C TYR A 66 0.82 11.85 -8.71
N ILE A 67 -0.12 11.26 -7.95
CA ILE A 67 -1.53 11.18 -8.37
C ILE A 67 -2.27 12.48 -8.04
N LEU A 68 -1.91 13.16 -6.95
CA LEU A 68 -2.53 14.44 -6.59
C LEU A 68 -2.02 15.64 -7.39
N GLY A 69 -1.04 15.45 -8.29
CA GLY A 69 -0.47 16.55 -9.08
C GLY A 69 0.37 17.54 -8.26
N THR A 70 0.72 17.21 -7.01
CA THR A 70 1.45 18.12 -6.11
C THR A 70 2.95 17.85 -6.07
N ARG A 71 3.46 16.85 -6.79
CA ARG A 71 4.89 16.51 -6.81
C ARG A 71 5.72 17.61 -7.48
N ILE A 72 6.66 18.19 -6.74
CA ILE A 72 7.63 19.15 -7.25
C ILE A 72 8.72 18.41 -8.03
N GLY A 73 9.10 18.94 -9.20
CA GLY A 73 10.20 18.40 -10.01
C GLY A 73 9.88 17.10 -10.76
N GLY A 74 8.70 16.51 -10.57
CA GLY A 74 8.21 15.39 -11.37
C GLY A 74 7.52 15.88 -12.64
N SER A 75 7.89 15.36 -13.80
CA SER A 75 7.14 15.61 -15.04
C SER A 75 5.86 14.77 -15.05
N GLY A 76 4.70 15.43 -15.14
CA GLY A 76 3.44 14.77 -15.47
C GLY A 76 2.66 14.16 -14.30
N ALA A 77 2.85 14.63 -13.07
CA ALA A 77 1.96 14.29 -11.95
C ALA A 77 0.53 14.76 -12.25
N SER A 78 -0.44 13.85 -12.14
CA SER A 78 -1.86 14.11 -12.41
C SER A 78 -2.72 12.98 -11.87
N ASP A 79 -4.00 13.23 -11.69
CA ASP A 79 -4.98 12.24 -11.20
C ASP A 79 -5.01 10.96 -12.06
N ALA A 80 -4.79 11.08 -13.37
CA ALA A 80 -4.71 9.94 -14.29
C ALA A 80 -3.46 9.03 -14.13
N LYS A 81 -2.62 9.23 -13.09
CA LYS A 81 -1.38 8.47 -12.89
C LYS A 81 -1.49 7.34 -11.86
N GLY A 82 -2.62 7.17 -11.20
CA GLY A 82 -2.85 6.07 -10.28
C GLY A 82 -4.14 6.25 -9.49
N HIS A 83 -4.51 5.21 -8.74
CA HIS A 83 -5.77 5.20 -8.02
C HIS A 83 -5.75 6.05 -6.75
N ASN A 84 -6.78 6.88 -6.56
CA ASN A 84 -6.96 7.65 -5.34
C ASN A 84 -7.52 6.78 -4.22
N VAL A 85 -6.85 6.80 -3.06
CA VAL A 85 -7.40 6.20 -1.83
C VAL A 85 -8.27 7.23 -1.11
N ILE A 86 -9.45 6.84 -0.64
CA ILE A 86 -10.45 7.74 -0.02
C ILE A 86 -9.94 8.43 1.22
N GLU A 87 -8.97 7.80 1.86
CA GLU A 87 -8.10 8.34 2.85
C GLU A 87 -7.77 9.77 2.42
N LEU A 88 -7.12 10.00 1.27
CA LEU A 88 -6.65 11.33 0.77
C LEU A 88 -7.73 12.42 0.67
N GLY A 89 -9.01 12.09 0.86
CA GLY A 89 -10.12 13.02 0.84
C GLY A 89 -10.69 13.24 -0.57
N ASN A 90 -10.16 12.53 -1.55
CA ASN A 90 -10.63 12.47 -2.93
C ASN A 90 -10.92 11.02 -3.32
N SER A 91 -12.08 10.81 -3.93
CA SER A 91 -12.45 9.54 -4.55
C SER A 91 -11.79 9.42 -5.91
N ASP A 92 -11.55 8.18 -6.35
CA ASP A 92 -11.12 7.94 -7.73
C ASP A 92 -12.32 8.06 -8.68
N ASP A 93 -12.32 9.13 -9.48
CA ASP A 93 -13.32 9.44 -10.50
C ASP A 93 -12.72 9.52 -11.93
N VAL A 94 -11.39 9.40 -12.07
CA VAL A 94 -10.68 9.39 -13.35
C VAL A 94 -10.34 7.97 -13.82
N LEU A 95 -9.97 7.07 -12.91
CA LEU A 95 -9.60 5.68 -13.21
C LEU A 95 -10.66 4.72 -12.67
N ASP A 96 -11.83 4.73 -13.33
CA ASP A 96 -13.04 4.06 -12.85
C ASP A 96 -13.08 2.54 -13.06
N ARG A 97 -12.18 2.00 -13.89
CA ARG A 97 -12.09 0.58 -14.18
C ARG A 97 -10.66 0.13 -14.47
N PRO A 98 -10.19 -0.98 -13.87
CA PRO A 98 -8.89 -1.51 -14.21
C PRO A 98 -8.89 -2.05 -15.66
N PRO A 99 -7.82 -1.82 -16.44
CA PRO A 99 -7.64 -2.51 -17.72
C PRO A 99 -7.63 -4.02 -17.50
N GLY A 100 -8.30 -4.78 -18.37
CA GLY A 100 -8.33 -6.24 -18.29
C GLY A 100 -9.26 -6.82 -17.21
N GLU A 101 -10.12 -5.99 -16.61
CA GLU A 101 -11.15 -6.38 -15.63
C GLU A 101 -11.93 -7.62 -16.08
N ARG A 102 -12.08 -8.59 -15.16
CA ARG A 102 -12.77 -9.86 -15.41
C ARG A 102 -13.92 -10.14 -14.45
N HIS A 103 -14.01 -9.40 -13.36
CA HIS A 103 -14.83 -9.78 -12.22
C HIS A 103 -16.27 -9.29 -12.33
N ASN A 104 -16.60 -8.47 -13.33
CA ASN A 104 -17.90 -7.83 -13.53
C ASN A 104 -18.48 -7.27 -12.22
N VAL A 105 -17.60 -6.80 -11.33
CA VAL A 105 -17.92 -6.35 -9.96
C VAL A 105 -18.49 -4.94 -9.93
N GLY A 106 -18.92 -4.43 -11.09
CA GLY A 106 -19.36 -3.06 -11.27
C GLY A 106 -18.20 -2.08 -11.37
N THR A 107 -18.52 -0.79 -11.32
CA THR A 107 -17.52 0.28 -11.30
C THR A 107 -16.75 0.19 -9.99
N TRP A 108 -15.41 0.15 -10.07
CA TRP A 108 -14.54 0.16 -8.88
C TRP A 108 -14.52 1.53 -8.19
N THR A 109 -15.27 2.50 -8.71
CA THR A 109 -15.20 3.91 -8.32
C THR A 109 -15.48 4.18 -6.85
N ALA A 110 -14.73 5.19 -6.40
CA ALA A 110 -14.91 5.98 -5.19
C ALA A 110 -14.60 5.38 -3.82
N SER A 111 -14.02 4.17 -3.71
CA SER A 111 -13.68 3.63 -2.38
C SER A 111 -12.41 2.79 -2.30
N PHE A 112 -11.38 3.06 -3.10
CA PHE A 112 -10.08 2.48 -2.81
C PHE A 112 -9.58 2.97 -1.46
N THR A 113 -8.94 2.07 -0.73
CA THR A 113 -8.49 2.33 0.64
C THR A 113 -7.02 1.99 0.78
N CYS A 114 -6.37 2.41 1.86
CA CYS A 114 -5.02 1.95 2.13
C CYS A 114 -5.02 0.44 2.43
N ALA A 115 -6.00 -0.04 3.18
CA ALA A 115 -6.13 -1.44 3.56
C ALA A 115 -7.58 -1.95 3.50
N GLY A 116 -7.78 -3.26 3.58
CA GLY A 116 -9.11 -3.89 3.63
C GLY A 116 -9.69 -4.23 2.25
N THR A 117 -11.01 -4.39 2.13
CA THR A 117 -11.67 -5.00 0.95
C THR A 117 -11.30 -4.36 -0.40
N LYS A 118 -11.12 -3.04 -0.44
CA LYS A 118 -10.70 -2.30 -1.64
C LYS A 118 -9.30 -1.70 -1.47
N GLY A 119 -8.50 -2.25 -0.56
CA GLY A 119 -7.17 -1.76 -0.24
C GLY A 119 -6.04 -2.57 -0.84
N CYS A 120 -4.84 -1.99 -0.80
CA CYS A 120 -3.60 -2.66 -1.20
C CYS A 120 -2.98 -3.47 -0.06
N HIS A 121 -3.23 -3.08 1.19
CA HIS A 121 -2.67 -3.77 2.36
C HIS A 121 -3.71 -4.63 3.11
N GLY A 122 -3.20 -5.67 3.76
CA GLY A 122 -4.01 -6.57 4.59
C GLY A 122 -4.89 -7.51 3.78
N THR A 123 -5.72 -8.28 4.50
CA THR A 123 -6.67 -9.17 3.85
C THR A 123 -7.82 -8.38 3.23
N ARG A 124 -8.17 -8.71 1.99
CA ARG A 124 -9.29 -8.06 1.25
C ARG A 124 -10.65 -8.66 1.62
N ILE A 125 -10.95 -8.75 2.92
CA ILE A 125 -12.20 -9.31 3.45
C ILE A 125 -12.91 -8.35 4.40
N GLY A 126 -14.25 -8.35 4.34
CA GLY A 126 -15.11 -8.15 5.50
C GLY A 126 -15.21 -6.76 6.16
N THR A 127 -14.59 -5.70 5.65
CA THR A 127 -14.59 -4.41 6.40
C THR A 127 -14.87 -3.17 5.54
N ASN A 128 -15.79 -2.34 6.03
CA ASN A 128 -16.00 -0.96 5.58
C ASN A 128 -15.10 -0.03 6.43
N GLY A 129 -14.44 0.96 5.83
CA GLY A 129 -13.56 1.90 6.54
C GLY A 129 -12.17 2.00 5.90
N THR A 130 -11.14 2.46 6.63
CA THR A 130 -9.75 2.51 6.13
C THR A 130 -9.07 1.13 6.08
N GLY A 131 -9.76 0.10 6.60
CA GLY A 131 -9.31 -1.28 6.64
C GLY A 131 -8.10 -1.55 7.52
N ILE A 132 -7.80 -0.67 8.50
CA ILE A 132 -6.67 -0.86 9.43
C ILE A 132 -6.85 -2.12 10.27
N SER A 133 -8.11 -2.50 10.55
CA SER A 133 -8.43 -3.78 11.17
C SER A 133 -7.87 -4.99 10.40
N ASN A 134 -7.78 -4.93 9.07
CA ASN A 134 -7.28 -6.02 8.22
C ASN A 134 -5.75 -6.16 8.25
N ILE A 135 -5.05 -5.21 8.87
CA ILE A 135 -3.61 -5.29 9.16
C ILE A 135 -3.36 -5.29 10.68
N SER A 136 -4.41 -5.45 11.49
CA SER A 136 -4.28 -5.39 12.96
C SER A 136 -3.38 -6.51 13.46
N GLY A 137 -2.43 -6.15 14.33
CA GLY A 137 -1.45 -7.08 14.89
C GLY A 137 -0.35 -7.53 13.92
N ALA A 138 -0.50 -7.31 12.60
CA ALA A 138 0.47 -7.77 11.63
C ALA A 138 1.86 -7.15 11.85
N HIS A 139 1.90 -5.85 12.16
CA HIS A 139 3.16 -5.15 12.46
C HIS A 139 3.90 -5.66 13.72
N HIS A 140 3.24 -6.40 14.61
CA HIS A 140 3.89 -7.01 15.79
C HIS A 140 4.55 -8.36 15.48
N GLN A 141 4.20 -8.97 14.36
CA GLN A 141 4.72 -10.26 13.91
C GLN A 141 5.47 -10.13 12.58
N ASP A 142 5.70 -8.89 12.15
CA ASP A 142 6.35 -8.55 10.90
C ASP A 142 7.68 -9.29 10.78
N VAL A 143 7.87 -9.91 9.62
CA VAL A 143 9.11 -10.62 9.29
C VAL A 143 9.86 -9.81 8.24
N SER A 144 11.16 -9.66 8.43
CA SER A 144 12.02 -8.93 7.50
C SER A 144 12.90 -9.90 6.70
N GLU A 145 13.73 -9.35 5.81
CA GLU A 145 14.61 -10.11 4.90
C GLU A 145 13.82 -10.91 3.85
N LYS A 146 14.27 -12.13 3.54
CA LYS A 146 13.75 -12.92 2.45
C LYS A 146 12.46 -13.63 2.86
N ILE A 147 11.36 -13.17 2.29
CA ILE A 147 10.01 -13.69 2.52
C ILE A 147 9.71 -14.75 1.46
N ASN A 148 9.86 -16.04 1.81
CA ASN A 148 9.55 -17.17 0.91
C ASN A 148 8.16 -17.79 1.17
N THR A 149 7.62 -17.54 2.36
CA THR A 149 6.29 -17.94 2.80
C THR A 149 5.52 -16.67 3.11
N ALA A 150 4.40 -16.48 2.43
CA ALA A 150 3.51 -15.33 2.52
C ALA A 150 2.09 -15.89 2.54
N ASP A 151 1.72 -16.49 3.66
CA ASP A 151 0.41 -17.12 3.89
C ASP A 151 -0.44 -16.35 4.91
N GLU A 152 0.13 -15.30 5.50
CA GLU A 152 -0.51 -14.38 6.43
C GLU A 152 -0.08 -12.94 6.10
N VAL A 153 -0.85 -11.95 6.56
CA VAL A 153 -0.52 -10.53 6.31
C VAL A 153 0.84 -10.16 6.88
N TYR A 154 1.17 -10.64 8.09
CA TYR A 154 2.42 -10.27 8.78
C TYR A 154 3.67 -10.88 8.16
N ASN A 155 3.54 -11.97 7.40
CA ASN A 155 4.64 -12.57 6.67
C ASN A 155 4.53 -12.37 5.16
N SER A 156 3.72 -11.40 4.73
CA SER A 156 3.65 -10.97 3.36
C SER A 156 4.44 -9.69 3.18
N TYR A 157 5.17 -9.60 2.06
CA TYR A 157 6.03 -8.46 1.73
C TYR A 157 5.27 -7.14 1.83
N ARG A 158 5.69 -6.25 2.74
CA ARG A 158 5.02 -4.96 3.01
C ARG A 158 3.52 -5.07 3.28
N PHE A 159 3.08 -6.15 3.92
CA PHE A 159 1.67 -6.46 4.22
C PHE A 159 0.78 -6.56 2.96
N LEU A 160 1.37 -6.85 1.80
CA LEU A 160 0.65 -7.13 0.56
C LEU A 160 0.27 -8.61 0.55
N ASP A 161 -0.93 -8.94 0.97
CA ASP A 161 -1.37 -10.31 1.24
C ASP A 161 -0.99 -11.32 0.13
N GLY A 162 -0.24 -12.35 0.50
CA GLY A 162 0.27 -13.39 -0.38
C GLY A 162 1.53 -13.04 -1.16
N VAL A 163 2.04 -11.80 -1.11
CA VAL A 163 3.21 -11.37 -1.89
C VAL A 163 4.51 -11.73 -1.18
N LYS A 164 5.44 -12.31 -1.95
CA LYS A 164 6.80 -12.66 -1.52
C LYS A 164 7.79 -11.59 -1.99
N GLY A 165 8.92 -11.50 -1.31
CA GLY A 165 9.96 -10.54 -1.68
C GLY A 165 11.18 -10.59 -0.78
N LEU A 166 12.05 -9.60 -0.95
CA LEU A 166 13.20 -9.34 -0.11
C LEU A 166 13.07 -7.92 0.46
N GLU A 167 12.86 -7.84 1.77
CA GLU A 167 12.94 -6.57 2.48
C GLU A 167 14.40 -6.26 2.79
N ASN A 168 14.89 -5.16 2.23
CA ASN A 168 16.24 -4.69 2.53
C ASN A 168 16.35 -4.39 4.05
N THR A 169 17.55 -4.52 4.61
CA THR A 169 17.76 -4.37 6.06
C THR A 169 18.53 -3.09 6.41
N GLY A 170 18.73 -2.87 7.72
CA GLY A 170 19.52 -1.76 8.23
C GLY A 170 18.89 -0.38 7.99
N THR A 171 19.73 0.64 7.84
CA THR A 171 19.31 2.05 7.73
C THR A 171 18.71 2.40 6.37
N LYS A 172 18.80 1.48 5.39
CA LYS A 172 18.33 1.66 4.01
C LYS A 172 17.08 0.83 3.67
N LYS A 173 16.48 0.17 4.66
CA LYS A 173 15.33 -0.74 4.48
C LYS A 173 14.16 -0.18 3.66
N TRP A 174 13.93 1.13 3.74
CA TRP A 174 12.82 1.79 3.05
C TRP A 174 13.16 2.31 1.65
N GLN A 175 14.42 2.25 1.25
CA GLN A 175 14.94 2.86 0.04
C GLN A 175 15.27 1.80 -1.01
N ASN A 176 15.19 2.19 -2.28
CA ASN A 176 15.93 1.53 -3.35
C ASN A 176 17.25 2.30 -3.50
N PHE A 177 18.26 1.91 -2.74
CA PHE A 177 19.44 2.74 -2.53
C PHE A 177 20.49 2.53 -3.63
N ASP A 178 20.85 1.27 -3.87
CA ASP A 178 21.77 0.87 -4.95
C ASP A 178 21.52 -0.60 -5.37
N ALA A 179 22.32 -1.09 -6.32
CA ALA A 179 22.19 -2.44 -6.86
C ALA A 179 22.40 -3.56 -5.82
N ASP A 180 23.01 -3.27 -4.68
CA ASP A 180 23.26 -4.24 -3.61
C ASP A 180 22.34 -4.03 -2.39
N ASN A 181 21.72 -2.84 -2.28
CA ASN A 181 20.85 -2.42 -1.19
C ASN A 181 19.50 -1.96 -1.74
N HIS A 182 18.71 -2.93 -2.18
CA HIS A 182 17.39 -2.66 -2.71
C HIS A 182 16.35 -3.69 -2.26
N ASN A 183 15.13 -3.27 -2.43
CA ASN A 183 13.93 -4.03 -2.15
C ASN A 183 13.52 -4.80 -3.39
N GLU A 184 13.19 -6.08 -3.26
CA GLU A 184 12.88 -6.94 -4.41
C GLU A 184 11.51 -7.60 -4.26
N TYR A 185 10.76 -7.65 -5.36
CA TYR A 185 9.58 -8.50 -5.45
C TYR A 185 9.97 -9.88 -5.98
N TYR A 186 9.34 -10.92 -5.45
CA TYR A 186 9.47 -12.26 -6.02
C TYR A 186 8.94 -12.29 -7.45
N GLY A 187 9.76 -12.83 -8.36
CA GLY A 187 9.39 -13.12 -9.73
C GLY A 187 9.05 -14.60 -9.93
N ALA A 188 8.00 -14.88 -10.69
CA ALA A 188 7.65 -16.22 -11.13
C ALA A 188 7.76 -16.33 -12.65
N THR A 189 8.16 -17.51 -13.14
CA THR A 189 8.20 -17.82 -14.58
C THR A 189 6.85 -18.28 -15.12
N THR A 190 5.89 -18.55 -14.24
CA THR A 190 4.53 -18.98 -14.60
C THR A 190 3.55 -17.87 -14.24
N PRO A 191 2.68 -17.43 -15.18
CA PRO A 191 1.62 -16.48 -14.88
C PRO A 191 0.71 -16.98 -13.77
N GLN A 192 0.06 -16.06 -13.06
CA GLN A 192 -0.96 -16.45 -12.08
C GLN A 192 -2.08 -17.22 -12.79
N PRO A 193 -2.49 -18.40 -12.28
CA PRO A 193 -3.57 -19.15 -12.91
C PRO A 193 -4.88 -18.35 -12.88
N ASN A 194 -5.66 -18.48 -13.96
CA ASN A 194 -6.94 -17.78 -14.11
C ASN A 194 -8.09 -18.60 -13.51
N ALA A 195 -8.13 -18.75 -12.19
CA ALA A 195 -9.23 -19.38 -11.48
C ALA A 195 -9.55 -18.63 -10.19
N CYS A 196 -10.81 -18.68 -9.73
CA CYS A 196 -11.21 -18.02 -8.47
C CYS A 196 -10.35 -18.51 -7.29
N SER A 197 -10.08 -19.81 -7.20
CA SER A 197 -9.23 -20.42 -6.17
C SER A 197 -7.76 -20.01 -6.26
N SER A 198 -7.35 -19.32 -7.33
CA SER A 198 -6.00 -18.78 -7.45
C SER A 198 -5.83 -17.47 -6.70
N CYS A 199 -6.89 -16.68 -6.55
CA CYS A 199 -6.83 -15.43 -5.78
C CYS A 199 -7.52 -15.57 -4.42
N HIS A 200 -8.55 -16.41 -4.33
CA HIS A 200 -9.33 -16.66 -3.12
C HIS A 200 -8.77 -17.85 -2.37
N THR A 201 -7.90 -17.59 -1.41
CA THR A 201 -7.23 -18.61 -0.60
C THR A 201 -7.73 -18.58 0.84
N GLY A 202 -7.51 -19.69 1.57
CA GLY A 202 -7.84 -19.78 2.99
C GLY A 202 -9.33 -20.01 3.28
N PRO A 203 -9.68 -20.23 4.57
CA PRO A 203 -11.03 -20.57 5.00
C PRO A 203 -12.02 -19.41 4.86
N LEU A 204 -11.52 -18.17 4.77
CA LEU A 204 -12.31 -16.95 4.61
C LEU A 204 -12.37 -16.43 3.16
N GLN A 205 -11.81 -17.17 2.20
CA GLN A 205 -11.76 -16.79 0.77
C GLN A 205 -11.07 -15.43 0.56
N GLU A 206 -9.98 -15.21 1.28
CA GLU A 206 -9.17 -13.99 1.25
C GLU A 206 -8.56 -13.77 -0.14
N VAL A 207 -8.53 -12.52 -0.60
CA VAL A 207 -8.01 -12.18 -1.93
C VAL A 207 -6.54 -11.78 -1.83
N GLY A 208 -5.64 -12.68 -2.22
CA GLY A 208 -4.19 -12.49 -2.18
C GLY A 208 -3.49 -12.83 -3.50
N SER A 209 -2.17 -12.71 -3.52
CA SER A 209 -1.37 -13.18 -4.65
C SER A 209 -1.27 -14.70 -4.68
N GLY A 210 -1.85 -15.34 -5.69
CA GLY A 210 -1.89 -16.80 -5.83
C GLY A 210 -0.55 -17.46 -6.18
N ASN A 211 0.36 -16.69 -6.78
CA ASN A 211 1.67 -17.19 -7.19
C ASN A 211 2.83 -16.51 -6.43
N GLY A 212 2.52 -15.71 -5.42
CA GLY A 212 3.52 -15.01 -4.61
C GLY A 212 4.11 -13.74 -5.24
N THR A 213 3.70 -13.36 -6.44
CA THR A 213 4.29 -12.21 -7.16
C THR A 213 3.48 -10.93 -7.00
N ILE A 214 4.12 -9.78 -7.18
CA ILE A 214 3.40 -8.49 -7.26
C ILE A 214 2.46 -8.44 -8.47
N SER A 215 2.85 -9.00 -9.63
CA SER A 215 1.98 -9.07 -10.81
C SER A 215 0.73 -9.91 -10.56
N GLY A 216 0.87 -11.03 -9.84
CA GLY A 216 -0.25 -11.86 -9.40
C GLY A 216 -1.20 -11.12 -8.46
N PHE A 217 -0.64 -10.33 -7.54
CA PHE A 217 -1.41 -9.44 -6.67
C PHE A 217 -2.18 -8.40 -7.48
N CYS A 218 -1.54 -7.72 -8.43
CA CYS A 218 -2.20 -6.76 -9.33
C CYS A 218 -3.28 -7.43 -10.18
N GLY A 219 -3.05 -8.68 -10.59
CA GLY A 219 -4.01 -9.50 -11.35
C GLY A 219 -5.33 -9.77 -10.61
N THR A 220 -5.37 -9.64 -9.28
CA THR A 220 -6.62 -9.75 -8.50
C THR A 220 -7.63 -8.66 -8.86
N CYS A 221 -7.17 -7.47 -9.26
CA CYS A 221 -8.01 -6.37 -9.73
C CYS A 221 -7.99 -6.24 -11.26
N HIS A 222 -6.79 -6.34 -11.86
CA HIS A 222 -6.56 -6.07 -13.29
C HIS A 222 -6.75 -7.28 -14.21
N GLY A 223 -7.09 -8.46 -13.67
CA GLY A 223 -7.44 -9.63 -14.46
C GLY A 223 -6.32 -10.08 -15.41
N TYR A 224 -6.45 -9.81 -16.72
CA TYR A 224 -5.40 -10.07 -17.71
C TYR A 224 -4.25 -9.05 -17.60
N PHE A 225 -3.49 -9.12 -16.51
CA PHE A 225 -2.21 -8.44 -16.38
C PHE A 225 -1.11 -9.35 -16.93
N HIS A 226 -0.22 -8.82 -17.79
CA HIS A 226 0.84 -9.57 -18.46
C HIS A 226 1.89 -10.10 -17.48
#